data_AF-M1EPM7-F1
#
_entry.id   AF-M1EPM7-F1
#
_cell.length_a   1.000
_cell.length_b   1.000
_cell.length_c   1.000
_cell.angle_alpha   90.00
_cell.angle_beta   90.00
_cell.angle_gamma   90.00
#
_symmetry.space_group_name_H-M   'P 1'
#
loop_
_entity.id
_entity.type
_entity.pdbx_description
1 polymer ?
#
loop_
_entity_poly.entity_id
_entity_poly.type
_entity_poly.pdbx_seq_one_letter_code
_entity_poly.pdbx_strand_id
1 'polypeptide(L)' 'VKFTKEIKGLKVEVTHCGTMRRKYRVCNVTRRPASHQTFPLQLENGQTVERTVAQYFREKYTLQLKYPHLPCLQVGQEQK' A
#
# COMPACT_ATOMS: atom_id res chain seq x y z
N VAL A 1 -17.74 -2.15 -5.28
CA VAL A 1 -17.98 -1.51 -6.60
C VAL A 1 -18.18 0.00 -6.53
N LYS A 2 -18.81 0.57 -5.48
CA LYS A 2 -18.97 2.04 -5.36
C LYS A 2 -17.63 2.76 -5.05
N PHE A 3 -16.96 2.39 -3.96
CA PHE A 3 -15.73 3.08 -3.52
C PHE A 3 -14.61 3.12 -4.57
N THR A 4 -14.31 2.01 -5.24
CA THR A 4 -13.27 1.96 -6.27
C THR A 4 -13.51 2.96 -7.41
N LYS A 5 -14.76 3.21 -7.79
CA LYS A 5 -15.10 4.20 -8.83
C LYS A 5 -14.83 5.62 -8.35
N GLU A 6 -15.18 5.92 -7.10
CA GLU A 6 -15.00 7.26 -6.52
C GLU A 6 -13.52 7.60 -6.28
N ILE A 7 -12.71 6.62 -5.85
CA ILE A 7 -11.32 6.86 -5.44
C ILE A 7 -10.33 6.81 -6.62
N LYS A 8 -10.65 6.05 -7.69
CA LYS A 8 -9.75 5.88 -8.83
C LYS A 8 -9.54 7.23 -9.53
N GLY A 9 -8.28 7.54 -9.81
CA GLY A 9 -7.89 8.78 -10.48
C GLY A 9 -7.65 9.97 -9.54
N LEU A 10 -8.04 9.90 -8.27
CA LEU A 10 -7.74 10.95 -7.29
C LEU A 10 -6.26 10.93 -6.87
N LYS A 11 -5.75 12.10 -6.47
CA LYS A 11 -4.41 12.25 -5.88
C LYS A 11 -4.51 12.13 -4.36
N VAL A 12 -3.75 11.21 -3.78
CA VAL A 12 -3.65 10.99 -2.34
C VAL A 12 -2.24 11.31 -1.87
N GLU A 13 -2.12 11.74 -0.62
CA GLU A 13 -0.85 12.07 0.02
C GLU A 13 -0.54 11.04 1.12
N VAL A 14 0.70 10.55 1.16
CA VAL A 14 1.12 9.64 2.23
C VAL A 14 1.45 10.41 3.50
N THR A 15 1.09 9.83 4.65
CA THR A 15 1.28 10.44 5.97
C THR A 15 2.17 9.61 6.90
N HIS A 16 2.58 8.40 6.49
CA HIS A 16 3.39 7.51 7.31
C HIS A 16 4.88 7.82 7.30
N CYS A 17 5.34 8.70 6.39
CA CYS A 17 6.75 9.11 6.26
C CYS A 17 7.07 10.44 6.98
N GLY A 18 6.42 10.73 8.11
CA GLY A 18 6.67 11.94 8.90
C GLY A 18 6.47 13.23 8.10
N THR A 19 7.54 14.01 7.94
CA THR A 19 7.54 15.28 7.17
C THR A 19 7.49 15.07 5.65
N MET A 20 7.84 13.89 5.16
CA MET A 20 7.84 13.58 3.73
C MET A 20 6.42 13.28 3.25
N ARG A 21 5.83 14.22 2.51
CA ARG A 21 4.46 14.17 2.00
C ARG A 21 4.40 13.95 0.49
N ARG A 22 4.68 12.71 0.07
CA ARG A 22 4.63 12.34 -1.36
C ARG A 22 3.18 12.13 -1.82
N LYS A 23 2.83 12.70 -2.97
CA LYS A 23 1.52 12.55 -3.61
C LYS A 23 1.56 11.48 -4.68
N TYR A 24 0.50 10.67 -4.75
CA TYR A 24 0.33 9.60 -5.74
C TYR A 24 -1.07 9.62 -6.34
N ARG A 25 -1.21 9.16 -7.59
CA ARG A 25 -2.52 8.93 -8.20
C ARG A 25 -2.96 7.49 -7.96
N VAL A 26 -4.19 7.32 -7.48
CA VAL A 26 -4.78 6.00 -7.25
C VAL A 26 -5.18 5.39 -8.60
N CYS A 27 -4.71 4.18 -8.88
CA CYS A 27 -5.07 3.43 -10.08
C CYS A 27 -6.09 2.32 -9.80
N ASN A 28 -6.07 1.74 -8.60
CA ASN A 28 -6.98 0.67 -8.21
C ASN A 28 -7.13 0.53 -6.69
N VAL A 29 -8.01 -0.37 -6.27
CA VAL A 29 -8.15 -0.83 -4.88
C VAL A 29 -7.96 -2.34 -4.86
N THR A 30 -7.16 -2.85 -3.92
CA THR A 30 -6.90 -4.29 -3.83
C THR A 30 -8.17 -5.06 -3.46
N ARG A 31 -8.24 -6.35 -3.83
CA ARG A 31 -9.36 -7.21 -3.41
C ARG A 31 -9.14 -7.81 -2.02
N ARG A 32 -7.88 -8.08 -1.67
CA ARG A 32 -7.49 -8.62 -0.37
C ARG A 32 -7.25 -7.49 0.64
N PRO A 33 -7.50 -7.75 1.93
CA PRO A 33 -7.20 -6.82 3.00
C PRO A 33 -5.69 -6.66 3.21
N ALA A 34 -5.25 -5.57 3.86
CA ALA A 34 -3.84 -5.29 4.13
C ALA A 34 -3.10 -6.42 4.89
N SER A 35 -3.82 -7.20 5.71
CA SER A 35 -3.28 -8.37 6.41
C SER A 35 -2.93 -9.56 5.51
N HIS A 36 -3.52 -9.64 4.31
CA HIS A 36 -3.34 -10.76 3.36
C HIS A 36 -2.84 -10.30 1.99
N GLN A 37 -2.83 -8.99 1.72
CA GLN A 37 -2.26 -8.43 0.51
C GLN A 37 -0.74 -8.48 0.62
N THR A 38 -0.12 -9.33 -0.19
CA THR A 38 1.33 -9.41 -0.32
C THR A 38 1.83 -8.54 -1.48
N PHE A 39 3.11 -8.21 -1.43
CA PHE A 39 3.85 -7.61 -2.51
C PHE A 39 5.32 -8.09 -2.46
N PRO A 40 6.00 -8.13 -3.61
CA PRO A 40 7.42 -8.45 -3.66
C PRO A 40 8.22 -7.31 -3.02
N LEU A 41 8.91 -7.61 -1.93
CA LEU A 41 9.82 -6.69 -1.25
C LEU A 41 11.25 -7.09 -1.58
N GLN A 42 11.98 -6.21 -2.24
CA GLN A 42 13.43 -6.34 -2.41
C GLN A 42 14.13 -5.95 -1.12
N LEU A 43 14.92 -6.87 -0.59
CA LEU A 43 15.80 -6.67 0.55
C LEU A 43 17.15 -6.10 0.08
N GLU A 44 17.92 -5.52 1.01
CA GLU A 44 19.21 -4.89 0.71
C GLU A 44 20.25 -5.87 0.14
N ASN A 45 20.11 -7.16 0.45
CA ASN A 45 20.95 -8.23 -0.07
C ASN A 45 20.57 -8.68 -1.51
N GLY A 46 19.64 -7.98 -2.16
CA GLY A 46 19.17 -8.29 -3.51
C GLY A 46 18.11 -9.41 -3.59
N GLN A 47 17.77 -10.06 -2.48
CA GLN A 47 16.70 -11.07 -2.46
C GLN A 47 15.33 -10.42 -2.51
N THR A 48 14.39 -11.04 -3.21
CA THR A 48 12.97 -10.63 -3.21
C THR A 48 12.17 -11.60 -2.34
N VAL A 49 11.46 -11.06 -1.36
CA VAL A 49 10.58 -11.84 -0.47
C VAL A 49 9.16 -11.32 -0.55
N GLU A 50 8.19 -12.23 -0.49
CA GLU A 50 6.79 -11.84 -0.37
C GLU A 50 6.53 -11.32 1.05
N ARG A 51 6.00 -10.11 1.16
CA ARG A 51 5.61 -9.53 2.45
C ARG A 51 4.22 -8.96 2.40
N THR A 52 3.46 -9.15 3.48
CA THR A 52 2.15 -8.49 3.60
C THR A 52 2.32 -7.00 3.86
N VAL A 53 1.37 -6.20 3.38
CA VAL A 53 1.37 -4.75 3.65
C VAL A 53 1.35 -4.49 5.16
N ALA A 54 0.53 -5.22 5.93
CA ALA A 54 0.49 -5.05 7.38
C ALA A 54 1.83 -5.34 8.07
N GLN A 55 2.52 -6.42 7.70
CA GLN A 55 3.86 -6.72 8.25
C GLN A 55 4.88 -5.66 7.87
N TYR A 56 4.87 -5.22 6.60
CA TYR A 56 5.80 -4.20 6.14
C TYR A 56 5.67 -2.90 6.94
N PHE A 57 4.45 -2.44 7.21
CA PHE A 57 4.24 -1.24 8.03
C PHE A 57 4.71 -1.43 9.48
N ARG A 58 4.48 -2.62 10.05
CA ARG A 58 4.95 -2.95 11.39
C ARG A 58 6.47 -2.98 11.48
N GLU A 59 7.15 -3.60 10.52
CA GLU A 59 8.60 -3.81 10.55
C GLU A 59 9.37 -2.57 10.13
N LYS A 60 8.98 -1.92 9.02
CA LYS A 60 9.73 -0.78 8.47
C LYS A 60 9.43 0.54 9.16
N TYR A 61 8.18 0.75 9.58
CA TYR A 61 7.73 2.02 10.14
C TYR A 61 7.36 1.92 11.62
N THR A 62 7.53 0.75 12.26
CA THR A 62 7.08 0.50 13.64
C THR A 62 5.60 0.88 13.83
N LEU A 63 4.79 0.73 12.77
CA LEU A 63 3.40 1.18 12.74
C LEU A 63 2.45 -0.02 12.66
N GLN A 64 1.68 -0.25 13.72
CA GLN A 64 0.58 -1.20 13.68
C GLN A 64 -0.64 -0.56 13.02
N LEU A 65 -1.07 -1.12 11.88
CA LEU A 65 -2.26 -0.65 11.19
C LEU A 65 -3.49 -0.82 12.09
N LYS A 66 -4.30 0.24 12.21
CA LYS A 66 -5.58 0.21 12.94
C LYS A 66 -6.64 -0.63 12.21
N TYR A 67 -6.58 -0.69 10.89
CA TYR A 67 -7.58 -1.34 10.04
C TYR A 67 -6.94 -2.35 9.07
N PRO A 68 -6.28 -3.42 9.57
CA PRO A 68 -5.59 -4.39 8.71
C PRO A 68 -6.56 -5.24 7.86
N HIS A 69 -7.85 -5.25 8.21
CA HIS A 69 -8.91 -5.94 7.49
C HIS A 69 -9.48 -5.14 6.29
N LEU A 70 -9.06 -3.88 6.11
CA LEU A 70 -9.48 -3.08 4.97
C LEU A 70 -8.58 -3.30 3.74
N PRO A 71 -9.10 -3.13 2.52
CA PRO A 71 -8.30 -3.11 1.30
C PRO A 71 -7.26 -1.98 1.25
N CYS A 72 -6.27 -2.13 0.37
CA CYS A 72 -5.22 -1.14 0.11
C CYS A 72 -5.53 -0.34 -1.16
N LEU A 73 -5.02 0.89 -1.24
CA LEU A 73 -4.97 1.66 -2.49
C LEU A 73 -3.75 1.23 -3.30
N GLN A 74 -3.96 0.89 -4.57
CA GLN A 74 -2.89 0.70 -5.52
C GLN A 74 -2.61 2.05 -6.19
N VAL A 75 -1.34 2.42 -6.23
CA VAL A 75 -0.86 3.70 -6.74
C VAL A 75 0.28 3.50 -7.73
N GLY A 76 0.50 4.49 -8.60
CA GLY A 76 1.53 4.43 -9.63
C GLY A 76 1.00 3.92 -10.96
N GLN A 77 1.91 3.60 -11.88
CA GLN A 77 1.53 3.01 -13.17
C GLN A 77 1.10 1.56 -12.95
N GLU A 78 -0.06 1.18 -13.48
CA GLU A 78 -0.38 -0.23 -13.67
C GLU A 78 0.67 -0.78 -14.64
N GLN A 79 1.49 -1.73 -14.18
CA GLN A 79 2.26 -2.55 -15.10
C GLN A 79 1.21 -3.28 -15.96
N LYS A 80 1.16 -2.94 -17.25
CA LYS A 80 0.36 -3.67 -18.24
C LYS A 80 0.90 -5.09 -18.38
#